data_AF-A0A0K2U0C6-F1
#
_entry.id   AF-A0A0K2U0C6-F1
#
_cell.length_a   1.000
_cell.length_b   1.000
_cell.length_c   1.000
_cell.angle_alpha   90.00
_cell.angle_beta   90.00
_cell.angle_gamma   90.00
#
_symmetry.space_group_name_H-M   'P 1'
#
loop_
_entity.id
_entity.type
_entity.pdbx_description
1 polymer ?
#
loop_
_entity_poly.entity_id
_entity_poly.type
_entity_poly.pdbx_seq_one_letter_code
_entity_poly.pdbx_strand_id
1 'polypeptide(L)'
;YVCSLLDYAQKQVVPFSGGRLIGNYDGRIFLASSSSIYTIQPIPIEKRIEMLLGNEDAQEALHLVENECARRRIDEKFHNLLRNVRIRAGFIFFKNLELDKAKDMFIAGELDPREVCIL
;
A
#
# COMPACT_ATOMS: atom_id res chain seq x y z
N TYR A 1 11.59 -9.15 17.35
CA TYR A 1 11.94 -8.24 16.25
C TYR A 1 11.90 -9.01 14.95
N VAL A 2 11.29 -8.45 13.90
CA VAL A 2 11.33 -8.99 12.54
C VAL A 2 12.37 -8.19 11.78
N CYS A 3 13.49 -8.83 11.44
CA CYS A 3 14.56 -8.24 10.66
C CYS A 3 14.56 -8.87 9.27
N SER A 4 14.67 -8.04 8.24
CA SER A 4 14.86 -8.54 6.88
C SER A 4 16.31 -9.01 6.73
N LEU A 5 16.50 -10.21 6.17
CA LEU A 5 17.84 -10.78 5.94
C LEU A 5 18.56 -10.14 4.73
N LEU A 6 17.86 -9.33 3.94
CA LEU A 6 18.41 -8.68 2.74
C LEU A 6 19.08 -7.34 3.04
N ASP A 7 18.50 -6.56 3.95
CA ASP A 7 18.94 -5.20 4.28
C ASP A 7 19.24 -5.02 5.77
N TYR A 8 19.11 -6.08 6.58
CA TYR A 8 19.27 -6.08 8.05
C TYR A 8 18.42 -5.01 8.77
N ALA A 9 17.42 -4.44 8.09
CA ALA A 9 16.57 -3.43 8.67
C ALA A 9 15.48 -4.09 9.52
N GLN A 10 15.23 -3.52 10.70
CA GLN A 10 14.12 -3.91 11.56
C GLN A 10 12.81 -3.45 10.91
N LYS A 11 12.03 -4.39 10.38
CA LYS A 11 10.76 -4.09 9.69
C LYS A 11 9.58 -4.06 10.65
N GLN A 12 9.63 -4.82 11.75
CA GLN A 12 8.53 -4.87 12.71
C GLN A 12 8.98 -5.23 14.12
N VAL A 13 8.31 -4.64 15.11
CA VAL A 13 8.43 -5.02 16.53
C VAL A 13 7.09 -5.53 16.99
N VAL A 14 7.08 -6.73 17.56
CA VAL A 14 5.93 -7.27 18.26
C VAL A 14 6.33 -7.38 19.72
N PRO A 15 5.80 -6.52 20.63
CA PRO A 15 6.03 -6.68 22.05
C PRO A 15 5.39 -7.99 22.48
N PHE A 16 6.21 -8.90 23.02
CA PHE A 16 5.79 -10.26 23.30
C PHE A 16 6.48 -10.77 24.57
N SER A 17 5.69 -11.07 25.59
CA SER A 17 6.15 -11.60 26.88
C SER A 17 5.63 -13.02 27.08
N GLY A 18 6.45 -13.88 27.71
CA GLY A 18 6.07 -15.27 27.98
C GLY A 18 6.00 -16.16 26.73
N GLY A 19 6.85 -15.87 25.74
CA GLY A 19 6.90 -16.63 24.49
C GLY A 19 7.26 -18.09 24.67
N ARG A 20 6.51 -18.98 24.02
CA ARG A 20 6.72 -20.44 24.07
C ARG A 20 7.07 -21.05 22.73
N LEU A 21 6.50 -20.53 21.64
CA LEU A 21 6.68 -21.09 20.30
C LEU A 21 6.68 -19.99 19.23
N ILE A 22 7.58 -20.14 18.25
CA ILE A 22 7.51 -19.44 16.96
C ILE A 22 7.52 -20.53 15.88
N GLY A 23 6.56 -20.48 14.96
CA GLY A 23 6.47 -21.46 13.89
C GLY A 23 5.95 -20.85 12.59
N ASN A 24 6.35 -21.46 11.47
CA ASN A 24 5.80 -21.18 10.16
C ASN A 24 4.81 -22.28 9.81
N TYR A 25 3.55 -21.90 9.59
CA TYR A 25 2.48 -22.81 9.19
C TYR A 25 1.82 -22.22 7.94
N ASP A 26 1.91 -22.94 6.82
CA ASP A 26 1.42 -22.51 5.50
C ASP A 26 1.88 -21.10 5.08
N GLY A 27 3.16 -20.80 5.29
CA GLY A 27 3.76 -19.51 4.93
C GLY A 27 3.39 -18.36 5.87
N ARG A 28 2.64 -18.64 6.95
CA ARG A 28 2.27 -17.66 7.97
C ARG A 28 3.10 -17.90 9.22
N ILE A 29 3.66 -16.81 9.75
CA ILE A 29 4.40 -16.87 11.00
C ILE A 29 3.42 -16.70 12.15
N PHE A 30 3.48 -17.63 13.10
CA PHE A 30 2.71 -17.61 14.33
C PHE A 30 3.65 -17.53 15.54
N LEU A 31 3.24 -16.77 16.54
CA LEU A 31 3.93 -16.63 17.82
C LEU A 31 2.94 -17.00 18.93
N ALA A 32 3.24 -18.01 19.73
CA ALA A 32 2.38 -18.43 20.84
C ALA A 32 3.06 -18.14 22.19
N SER A 33 2.36 -17.41 23.05
CA SER A 33 2.70 -17.27 24.47
C SER A 33 1.97 -18.31 25.30
N SER A 34 2.09 -18.24 26.62
CA SER A 34 1.25 -19.04 27.53
C SER A 34 -0.25 -18.74 27.46
N SER A 35 -0.66 -17.61 26.89
CA SER A 35 -2.04 -17.12 26.95
C SER A 35 -2.61 -16.61 25.62
N SER A 36 -1.80 -16.50 24.56
CA SER A 36 -2.23 -15.89 23.29
C SER A 36 -1.44 -16.41 22.11
N ILE A 37 -2.06 -16.40 20.93
CA ILE A 37 -1.42 -16.69 19.65
C ILE A 37 -1.51 -15.44 18.78
N TYR A 38 -0.37 -14.98 18.29
CA TYR A 38 -0.23 -13.85 17.38
C TYR A 38 0.18 -14.36 16.00
N THR A 39 -0.21 -13.65 14.95
CA THR A 39 0.25 -13.92 13.58
C THR A 39 0.83 -12.67 12.95
N ILE A 40 1.91 -12.83 12.19
CA ILE A 40 2.46 -11.75 11.37
C ILE A 40 1.80 -11.86 10.00
N GLN A 41 1.00 -10.85 9.66
CA GLN A 41 0.38 -10.73 8.35
C GLN A 41 0.99 -9.55 7.59
N PRO A 42 1.23 -9.70 6.28
CA PRO A 42 1.54 -8.57 5.43
C PRO A 42 0.42 -7.54 5.50
N ILE A 43 0.78 -6.26 5.47
CA ILE A 43 -0.21 -5.19 5.37
C ILE A 43 -0.94 -5.35 4.03
N PRO A 44 -2.29 -5.39 4.01
CA PRO A 44 -3.06 -5.42 2.77
C PRO A 44 -2.63 -4.27 1.86
N ILE A 45 -2.52 -4.54 0.56
CA ILE A 45 -1.97 -3.60 -0.41
C ILE A 45 -2.75 -2.28 -0.40
N GLU A 46 -4.08 -2.36 -0.31
CA GLU A 46 -4.98 -1.23 -0.26
C GLU A 46 -4.64 -0.32 0.93
N LYS A 47 -4.41 -0.91 2.10
CA LYS A 47 -4.02 -0.16 3.30
C LYS A 47 -2.65 0.50 3.15
N ARG A 48 -1.70 -0.16 2.47
CA ARG A 48 -0.37 0.42 2.21
C ARG A 48 -0.45 1.60 1.26
N ILE A 49 -1.26 1.48 0.21
CA ILE A 49 -1.50 2.58 -0.74
C ILE A 49 -2.19 3.76 -0.05
N GLU A 50 -3.21 3.50 0.76
CA GLU A 50 -3.91 4.53 1.53
C GLU A 50 -2.96 5.31 2.45
N MET A 51 -2.04 4.63 3.12
CA MET A 51 -1.02 5.29 3.95
C MET A 51 -0.08 6.17 3.11
N LEU A 52 0.39 5.70 1.96
CA LEU A 52 1.27 6.47 1.08
C LEU A 52 0.56 7.72 0.54
N LEU A 53 -0.68 7.57 0.06
CA LEU A 53 -1.48 8.71 -0.40
C LEU A 53 -1.81 9.68 0.75
N GLY A 54 -2.02 9.19 1.97
CA GLY A 54 -2.23 10.03 3.16
C GLY A 54 -0.99 10.82 3.58
N ASN A 55 0.21 10.30 3.29
CA ASN A 55 1.49 10.97 3.51
C ASN A 55 1.93 11.85 2.33
N GLU A 56 1.09 11.97 1.29
CA GLU A 56 1.39 12.68 0.04
C GLU A 56 2.54 12.05 -0.77
N ASP A 57 2.91 10.79 -0.49
CA ASP A 57 3.91 10.01 -1.22
C ASP A 57 3.32 9.40 -2.50
N ALA A 58 2.77 10.25 -3.37
CA ALA A 58 2.01 9.85 -4.57
C ALA A 58 2.81 8.95 -5.53
N GLN A 59 4.10 9.23 -5.72
CA GLN A 59 4.95 8.47 -6.63
C GLN A 59 5.14 7.01 -6.17
N GLU A 60 5.37 6.82 -4.87
CA GLU A 60 5.55 5.48 -4.30
C GLU A 60 4.22 4.71 -4.29
N ALA A 61 3.09 5.41 -4.05
CA ALA A 61 1.76 4.81 -4.14
C ALA A 61 1.46 4.27 -5.56
N LEU A 62 1.79 5.05 -6.59
CA LEU A 62 1.64 4.66 -8.00
C LEU A 62 2.53 3.47 -8.34
N HIS A 63 3.83 3.55 -8.01
CA HIS A 63 4.77 2.48 -8.27
C HIS A 63 4.35 1.16 -7.57
N LEU A 64 3.81 1.26 -6.35
CA LEU A 64 3.33 0.11 -5.60
C LEU A 64 2.12 -0.56 -6.28
N VAL A 65 1.11 0.21 -6.69
CA VAL A 65 -0.08 -0.35 -7.34
C VAL A 65 0.22 -0.92 -8.73
N GLU A 66 1.08 -0.27 -9.51
CA GLU A 66 1.48 -0.73 -10.84
C GLU A 66 2.25 -2.05 -10.80
N ASN A 67 3.19 -2.18 -9.84
CA ASN A 67 3.91 -3.43 -9.63
C ASN A 67 3.00 -4.59 -9.23
N GLU A 68 1.98 -4.33 -8.41
CA GLU A 68 1.01 -5.37 -8.05
C GLU A 68 0.08 -5.72 -9.23
N CYS A 69 -0.30 -4.74 -10.07
CA CYS A 69 -1.02 -4.99 -11.31
C CYS A 69 -0.20 -5.86 -12.29
N ALA A 70 1.12 -5.69 -12.36
CA ALA A 70 1.98 -6.51 -13.21
C ALA A 70 2.11 -7.97 -12.72
N ARG A 71 1.96 -8.21 -11.41
CA ARG A 71 2.13 -9.53 -10.78
C ARG A 71 0.84 -10.35 -10.71
N ARG A 72 -0.32 -9.69 -10.71
CA ARG A 72 -1.64 -10.33 -10.51
C ARG A 72 -2.43 -10.32 -11.81
N ARG A 73 -3.34 -11.29 -11.95
CA ARG A 73 -4.40 -11.18 -12.97
C ARG A 73 -5.27 -9.99 -12.58
N ILE A 74 -5.30 -8.96 -13.44
CA ILE A 74 -6.09 -7.75 -13.22
C ILE A 74 -7.57 -8.15 -13.22
N ASP A 75 -8.23 -7.95 -12.08
CA ASP A 75 -9.68 -8.03 -11.95
C ASP A 75 -10.27 -6.61 -11.86
N GLU A 76 -11.60 -6.52 -11.94
CA GLU A 76 -12.31 -5.25 -11.90
C GLU A 76 -12.03 -4.46 -10.61
N LYS A 77 -11.85 -5.15 -9.49
CA LYS A 77 -11.51 -4.52 -8.21
C LYS A 77 -10.15 -3.84 -8.26
N PHE A 78 -9.14 -4.50 -8.82
CA PHE A 78 -7.81 -3.91 -9.00
C PHE A 78 -7.79 -2.80 -10.04
N HIS A 79 -8.61 -2.90 -11.08
CA HIS A 79 -8.75 -1.81 -12.06
C HIS A 79 -9.31 -0.54 -11.41
N ASN A 80 -10.37 -0.69 -10.60
CA ASN A 80 -10.95 0.40 -9.82
C ASN A 80 -9.95 0.97 -8.80
N LEU A 81 -9.15 0.11 -8.15
CA LEU A 81 -8.09 0.55 -7.25
C LEU A 81 -7.06 1.42 -8.00
N LEU A 82 -6.52 0.95 -9.13
CA LEU A 82 -5.54 1.70 -9.92
C LEU A 82 -6.10 3.06 -10.38
N ARG A 83 -7.35 3.08 -10.83
CA ARG A 83 -8.06 4.30 -11.22
C ARG A 83 -8.10 5.32 -10.07
N ASN A 84 -8.54 4.88 -8.89
CA ASN A 84 -8.64 5.75 -7.70
C ASN A 84 -7.27 6.28 -7.25
N VAL A 85 -6.23 5.45 -7.31
CA VAL A 85 -4.86 5.85 -6.95
C VAL A 85 -4.35 6.93 -7.91
N ARG A 86 -4.58 6.78 -9.21
CA ARG A 86 -4.23 7.79 -10.22
C ARG A 86 -4.92 9.12 -9.95
N ILE A 87 -6.24 9.12 -9.71
CA ILE A 87 -6.98 10.35 -9.40
C ILE A 87 -6.39 11.06 -8.17
N ARG A 88 -6.16 10.33 -7.07
CA ARG A 88 -5.61 10.90 -5.83
C ARG A 88 -4.18 11.40 -6.00
N ALA A 89 -3.33 10.66 -6.71
CA ALA A 89 -2.00 11.11 -7.07
C ALA A 89 -2.05 12.38 -7.92
N GLY A 90 -3.00 12.46 -8.86
CA GLY A 90 -3.27 13.65 -9.66
C GLY A 90 -3.58 14.88 -8.80
N PHE A 91 -4.41 14.75 -7.76
CA PHE A 91 -4.69 15.85 -6.83
C PHE A 91 -3.48 16.25 -5.98
N ILE A 92 -2.64 15.29 -5.57
CA ILE A 92 -1.41 15.59 -4.85
C ILE A 92 -0.43 16.36 -5.75
N PHE A 93 -0.23 15.91 -7.00
CA PHE A 93 0.60 16.62 -7.98
C PHE A 93 0.03 18.01 -8.30
N PHE A 94 -1.30 18.13 -8.41
CA PHE A 94 -1.97 19.41 -8.65
C PHE A 94 -1.72 20.39 -7.51
N LYS A 95 -1.87 19.94 -6.25
CA LYS A 95 -1.55 20.73 -5.04
C LYS A 95 -0.09 21.20 -5.05
N ASN A 96 0.83 20.38 -5.55
CA ASN A 96 2.25 20.69 -5.65
C ASN A 96 2.63 21.52 -6.90
N LEU A 97 1.65 22.00 -7.68
CA LEU A 97 1.83 22.74 -8.94
C LEU A 97 2.52 21.94 -10.06
N GLU A 98 2.58 20.61 -9.94
CA GLU A 98 3.08 19.70 -10.97
C GLU A 98 1.97 19.40 -12.00
N LEU A 99 1.51 20.43 -12.69
CA LEU A 99 0.28 20.40 -13.50
C LEU A 99 0.30 19.37 -14.63
N ASP A 100 1.46 19.16 -15.26
CA ASP A 100 1.59 18.15 -16.32
C ASP A 100 1.37 16.73 -15.78
N LYS A 101 2.01 16.41 -14.65
CA LYS A 101 1.80 15.11 -13.97
C LYS A 101 0.36 14.96 -13.51
N ALA A 102 -0.22 16.02 -12.95
CA ALA A 102 -1.61 16.00 -12.50
C ALA A 102 -2.58 15.69 -13.65
N LYS A 103 -2.43 16.39 -14.78
CA LYS A 103 -3.21 16.17 -16.00
C LYS A 103 -3.09 14.73 -16.48
N ASP A 104 -1.86 14.21 -16.59
CA ASP A 104 -1.63 12.84 -17.05
C ASP A 104 -2.30 11.82 -16.12
N MET A 105 -2.24 12.05 -14.81
CA MET A 105 -2.91 11.20 -13.82
C MET A 105 -4.44 11.29 -13.89
N PHE A 106 -5.01 12.47 -14.11
CA PHE A 106 -6.47 12.64 -14.26
C PHE A 106 -6.99 11.94 -15.51
N ILE A 107 -6.26 12.04 -16.63
CA ILE A 107 -6.61 11.33 -17.86
C ILE A 107 -6.51 9.82 -17.66
N ALA A 108 -5.40 9.34 -17.10
CA ALA A 108 -5.17 7.90 -16.88
C ALA A 108 -6.08 7.31 -15.79
N GLY A 109 -6.58 8.14 -14.88
CA GLY A 109 -7.58 7.80 -13.87
C GLY A 109 -9.02 7.99 -14.35
N GLU A 110 -9.24 8.37 -15.61
CA GLU A 110 -10.57 8.58 -16.18
C GLU A 110 -11.43 9.50 -15.29
N LEU A 111 -10.82 10.56 -14.74
CA LEU A 111 -11.52 11.56 -13.93
C LEU A 111 -12.48 12.33 -14.83
N ASP A 112 -13.72 12.55 -14.37
CA ASP A 112 -14.63 13.44 -15.08
C ASP A 112 -14.06 14.86 -15.05
N PRO A 113 -13.80 15.51 -16.19
CA PRO A 113 -13.26 16.87 -16.22
C PRO A 113 -14.10 17.89 -15.43
N ARG A 114 -15.40 17.62 -15.26
CA ARG A 114 -16.30 18.46 -14.45
C ARG A 114 -15.91 18.46 -12.99
N GLU A 115 -15.39 17.36 -12.45
CA GLU A 115 -14.96 17.26 -11.05
C GLU A 115 -13.72 18.12 -10.74
N VAL A 116 -12.90 18.43 -11.76
CA VAL A 116 -11.73 19.31 -11.62
C VAL A 116 -12.16 20.76 -11.44
N CYS A 117 -13.22 21.20 -12.11
CA CYS A 117 -13.68 22.59 -12.12
C CYS A 117 -14.42 23.03 -10.82
N ILE A 118 -14.73 22.09 -9.92
CA ILE A 118 -15.53 22.33 -8.70
C ILE A 118 -14.67 22.39 -7.42
N LEU A 119 -13.34 22.32 -7.56
CA LEU A 119 -12.36 22.42 -6.48
C LEU A 119 -11.86 23.85 -6.31
#